data_AF-A0A1I8GCW3-F1
#
_entry.id   AF-A0A1I8GCW3-F1
#
_cell.length_a   1.000
_cell.length_b   1.000
_cell.length_c   1.000
_cell.angle_alpha   90.00
_cell.angle_beta   90.00
_cell.angle_gamma   90.00
#
_symmetry.space_group_name_H-M   'P 1'
#
loop_
_entity.id
_entity.type
_entity.pdbx_description
1 polymer ?
#
loop_
_entity_poly.entity_id
_entity_poly.type
_entity_poly.pdbx_seq_one_letter_code
_entity_poly.pdbx_strand_id
1 'polypeptide(L)'
;MPPPHSAIKMPPPYHPIAPVALITSHLYQPFPVSPDTQERGTNLHYLNALFNWTRPHRCPLDLPESLIIAGLRPPANQSIGRPYYVTRRPLDDSQSGVGIRDEFDYETAHSMNRYLPPSYSDSPGARAISALLSAFHPGAFASTRHPPHSSVALVRSVGPDHVEVAFRLHGEFQLARPPAYPFWFTPSFWFGHAVFSADFSRLLLLDMDLPADKNLNVDMEWVQAGMSGAPDELLVEVDIGYSSSMRLCTENACKLKPEAVGRYDHQLAAVAKPSEQPMSFDRAFSLLEVELYPFKRVPYLPFPEAFRRAKLAAKSDVDDGKGSPRLVHSVTALENPAVQSLLERRFVSTWVLIIDLQKWQQEKDQDPWLAQVSTRTLEAYSFPVTSLISDGNGTVVHSLYANAMLDSADKKITSNFSVEEAHGEAYLKFLEDGLAIADKK
;
A
#
# COMPACT_ATOMS: atom_id res chain seq x y z
N MET A 1 51.21 -30.53 35.38
CA MET A 1 50.00 -29.96 36.04
C MET A 1 49.80 -28.55 35.51
N PRO A 2 48.81 -28.29 34.65
CA PRO A 2 48.45 -26.94 34.24
C PRO A 2 47.49 -26.29 35.26
N PRO A 3 47.39 -24.94 35.29
CA PRO A 3 46.64 -24.21 36.31
C PRO A 3 45.12 -24.25 36.07
N PRO A 4 44.28 -23.93 37.07
CA PRO A 4 42.82 -24.00 36.92
C PRO A 4 42.31 -22.85 36.04
N HIS A 5 41.46 -23.21 35.08
CA HIS A 5 40.75 -22.26 34.23
C HIS A 5 39.86 -21.34 35.06
N SER A 6 40.02 -20.03 34.85
CA SER A 6 39.10 -19.00 35.29
C SER A 6 37.73 -19.22 34.65
N ALA A 7 36.70 -19.32 35.48
CA ALA A 7 35.32 -19.36 35.03
C ALA A 7 34.97 -18.05 34.31
N ILE A 8 34.64 -18.15 33.02
CA ILE A 8 34.04 -17.08 32.24
C ILE A 8 32.65 -16.83 32.85
N LYS A 9 32.48 -15.67 33.50
CA LYS A 9 31.16 -15.17 33.90
C LYS A 9 30.32 -15.00 32.64
N MET A 10 29.30 -15.81 32.47
CA MET A 10 28.25 -15.55 31.48
C MET A 10 27.53 -14.24 31.85
N PRO A 11 27.18 -13.38 30.86
CA PRO A 11 26.33 -12.22 31.11
C PRO A 11 24.96 -12.68 31.66
N PRO A 12 24.29 -11.85 32.48
CA PRO A 12 22.99 -12.19 33.04
C PRO A 12 21.93 -12.34 31.92
N PRO A 13 20.87 -13.14 32.15
CA PRO A 13 19.78 -13.31 31.19
C PRO A 13 19.08 -11.98 30.94
N TYR A 14 18.83 -11.67 29.65
CA TYR A 14 18.13 -10.48 29.19
C TYR A 14 16.69 -10.44 29.75
N HIS A 15 16.25 -9.29 30.26
CA HIS A 15 14.85 -9.06 30.60
C HIS A 15 14.03 -8.91 29.31
N PRO A 16 12.92 -9.64 29.11
CA PRO A 16 12.10 -9.49 27.93
C PRO A 16 11.21 -8.27 28.13
N ILE A 17 11.60 -7.11 27.58
CA ILE A 17 10.65 -6.04 27.29
C ILE A 17 10.43 -6.12 25.79
N ALA A 18 9.19 -6.37 25.36
CA ALA A 18 8.80 -6.24 23.96
C ALA A 18 8.37 -4.78 23.74
N PRO A 19 9.26 -3.89 23.26
CA PRO A 19 8.89 -2.52 22.97
C PRO A 19 7.81 -2.46 21.87
N VAL A 20 6.92 -1.49 22.02
CA VAL A 20 5.88 -1.17 21.04
C VAL A 20 6.38 -0.03 20.16
N ALA A 21 6.53 -0.29 18.87
CA ALA A 21 6.77 0.75 17.87
C ALA A 21 5.42 1.33 17.44
N LEU A 22 5.20 2.61 17.70
CA LEU A 22 3.93 3.28 17.50
C LEU A 22 4.09 4.47 16.59
N ILE A 23 3.24 4.60 15.57
CA ILE A 23 3.10 5.84 14.79
C ILE A 23 1.76 6.48 15.13
N THR A 24 1.79 7.77 15.47
CA THR A 24 0.62 8.58 15.85
C THR A 24 0.46 9.73 14.87
N SER A 25 -0.76 9.99 14.39
CA SER A 25 -1.03 11.13 13.50
C SER A 25 -2.37 11.81 13.78
N HIS A 26 -2.44 13.09 13.48
CA HIS A 26 -3.70 13.77 13.24
C HIS A 26 -4.15 13.54 11.80
N LEU A 27 -5.40 13.12 11.59
CA LEU A 27 -6.04 13.29 10.28
C LEU A 27 -6.40 14.76 10.12
N TYR A 28 -6.00 15.35 8.99
CA TYR A 28 -6.50 16.66 8.57
C TYR A 28 -8.03 16.57 8.45
N GLN A 29 -8.76 17.43 9.14
CA GLN A 29 -10.19 17.60 8.86
C GLN A 29 -10.34 18.20 7.46
N PRO A 30 -11.30 17.74 6.65
CA PRO A 30 -11.57 18.36 5.36
C PRO A 30 -11.93 19.84 5.58
N PHE A 31 -11.29 20.72 4.80
CA PHE A 31 -11.64 22.14 4.80
C PHE A 31 -13.12 22.31 4.44
N PRO A 32 -13.83 23.26 5.07
CA PRO A 32 -15.18 23.61 4.65
C PRO A 32 -15.14 24.13 3.21
N VAL A 33 -15.94 23.52 2.35
CA VAL A 33 -16.10 23.88 0.94
C VAL A 33 -16.68 25.31 0.87
N SER A 34 -15.84 26.29 0.52
CA SER A 34 -16.30 27.65 0.13
C SER A 34 -17.21 27.57 -1.10
N PRO A 35 -18.19 28.44 -1.40
CA PRO A 35 -19.21 28.17 -2.44
C PRO A 35 -18.95 28.65 -3.89
N ASP A 36 -17.96 29.47 -4.22
CA ASP A 36 -17.99 30.20 -5.50
C ASP A 36 -16.95 29.80 -6.56
N THR A 37 -17.43 29.57 -7.79
CA THR A 37 -16.93 29.99 -9.13
C THR A 37 -17.20 28.96 -10.24
N GLN A 38 -17.49 29.46 -11.45
CA GLN A 38 -17.96 28.73 -12.64
C GLN A 38 -17.10 27.52 -13.09
N GLU A 39 -15.81 27.45 -12.74
CA GLU A 39 -14.95 26.29 -13.04
C GLU A 39 -15.34 25.02 -12.26
N ARG A 40 -16.05 25.19 -11.14
CA ARG A 40 -16.69 24.06 -10.45
C ARG A 40 -17.72 23.37 -11.31
N GLY A 41 -18.39 24.05 -12.24
CA GLY A 41 -19.40 23.42 -13.09
C GLY A 41 -18.81 22.24 -13.89
N THR A 42 -17.60 22.39 -14.40
CA THR A 42 -16.85 21.34 -15.11
C THR A 42 -16.32 20.26 -14.17
N ASN A 43 -15.70 20.64 -13.04
CA ASN A 43 -15.16 19.65 -12.09
C ASN A 43 -16.28 18.85 -11.40
N LEU A 44 -17.38 19.49 -11.03
CA LEU A 44 -18.56 18.81 -10.46
C LEU A 44 -19.23 17.90 -11.50
N HIS A 45 -19.15 18.21 -12.79
CA HIS A 45 -19.64 17.31 -13.85
C HIS A 45 -18.79 16.05 -13.96
N TYR A 46 -17.45 16.18 -13.97
CA TYR A 46 -16.54 15.03 -13.96
C TYR A 46 -16.66 14.23 -12.66
N LEU A 47 -16.74 14.89 -11.50
CA LEU A 47 -16.98 14.26 -10.20
C LEU A 47 -18.31 13.51 -10.16
N ASN A 48 -19.41 14.12 -10.62
CA ASN A 48 -20.69 13.44 -10.68
C ASN A 48 -20.68 12.26 -11.67
N ALA A 49 -19.99 12.38 -12.81
CA ALA A 49 -19.83 11.27 -13.75
C ALA A 49 -19.02 10.13 -13.12
N LEU A 50 -17.96 10.44 -12.36
CA LEU A 50 -17.15 9.50 -11.60
C LEU A 50 -17.91 8.83 -10.45
N PHE A 51 -18.67 9.58 -9.64
CA PHE A 51 -19.46 9.02 -8.55
C PHE A 51 -20.59 8.11 -9.05
N ASN A 52 -21.10 8.39 -10.25
CA ASN A 52 -22.08 7.55 -10.93
C ASN A 52 -21.43 6.45 -11.79
N TRP A 53 -20.09 6.36 -11.79
CA TRP A 53 -19.37 5.39 -12.56
C TRP A 53 -19.50 4.00 -11.95
N THR A 54 -20.47 3.25 -12.46
CA THR A 54 -20.78 1.91 -11.94
C THR A 54 -20.36 0.79 -12.90
N ARG A 55 -20.04 1.11 -14.15
CA ARG A 55 -19.70 0.16 -15.21
C ARG A 55 -18.67 0.71 -16.21
N PRO A 56 -17.80 -0.13 -16.78
CA PRO A 56 -16.84 0.27 -17.80
C PRO A 56 -17.55 0.80 -19.07
N HIS A 57 -16.92 1.75 -19.76
CA HIS A 57 -17.42 2.33 -21.01
C HIS A 57 -17.35 1.34 -22.20
N ARG A 58 -16.49 0.32 -22.11
CA ARG A 58 -16.39 -0.78 -23.08
C ARG A 58 -16.61 -2.13 -22.42
N CYS A 59 -17.12 -3.09 -23.18
CA CYS A 59 -17.22 -4.45 -22.71
C CYS A 59 -15.81 -5.07 -22.67
N PRO A 60 -15.41 -5.81 -21.60
CA PRO A 60 -14.13 -6.53 -21.60
C PRO A 60 -14.02 -7.56 -22.73
N LEU A 61 -15.14 -7.99 -23.33
CA LEU A 61 -15.16 -8.83 -24.53
C LEU A 61 -14.60 -8.14 -25.79
N ASP A 62 -14.47 -6.81 -25.78
CA ASP A 62 -13.85 -6.04 -26.87
C ASP A 62 -12.32 -5.95 -26.73
N LEU A 63 -11.76 -6.46 -25.62
CA LEU A 63 -10.31 -6.47 -25.39
C LEU A 63 -9.69 -7.72 -26.06
N PRO A 64 -8.56 -7.58 -26.78
CA PRO A 64 -7.89 -8.73 -27.36
C PRO A 64 -7.45 -9.73 -26.29
N GLU A 65 -8.04 -10.92 -26.30
CA GLU A 65 -7.72 -12.02 -25.37
C GLU A 65 -6.21 -12.34 -25.36
N SER A 66 -5.58 -12.36 -26.54
CA SER A 66 -4.15 -12.56 -26.70
C SER A 66 -3.30 -11.53 -25.96
N LEU A 67 -3.80 -10.29 -25.82
CA LEU A 67 -3.12 -9.23 -25.08
C LEU A 67 -3.18 -9.49 -23.57
N ILE A 68 -4.36 -9.85 -23.05
CA ILE A 68 -4.54 -10.16 -21.63
C ILE A 68 -3.72 -11.38 -21.23
N ILE A 69 -3.75 -12.44 -22.06
CA ILE A 69 -2.90 -13.62 -21.89
C ILE A 69 -1.43 -13.22 -21.88
N ALA A 70 -0.96 -12.47 -22.88
CA ALA A 70 0.45 -12.09 -22.97
C ALA A 70 0.93 -11.26 -21.76
N GLY A 71 0.05 -10.42 -21.19
CA GLY A 71 0.39 -9.58 -20.04
C GLY A 71 0.35 -10.30 -18.70
N LEU A 72 -0.65 -11.16 -18.47
CA LEU A 72 -0.83 -11.84 -17.19
C LEU A 72 -0.21 -13.23 -17.12
N ARG A 73 0.33 -13.77 -18.23
CA ARG A 73 0.96 -15.08 -18.24
C ARG A 73 2.15 -15.11 -17.26
N PRO A 74 2.20 -16.10 -16.34
CA PRO A 74 3.33 -16.23 -15.43
C PRO A 74 4.62 -16.56 -16.21
N PRO A 75 5.79 -16.11 -15.71
CA PRO A 75 7.06 -16.46 -16.31
C PRO A 75 7.36 -17.96 -16.16
N ALA A 76 8.36 -18.45 -16.89
CA ALA A 76 8.81 -19.84 -16.75
C ALA A 76 9.22 -20.15 -15.30
N ASN A 77 8.87 -21.35 -14.82
CA ASN A 77 9.14 -21.83 -13.45
C ASN A 77 8.40 -21.08 -12.32
N GLN A 78 7.28 -20.40 -12.62
CA GLN A 78 6.45 -19.78 -11.60
C GLN A 78 5.83 -20.85 -10.68
N SER A 79 6.06 -20.71 -9.36
CA SER A 79 5.39 -21.54 -8.35
C SER A 79 4.11 -20.88 -7.84
N ILE A 80 3.18 -21.70 -7.36
CA ILE A 80 1.97 -21.22 -6.70
C ILE A 80 2.36 -20.29 -5.54
N GLY A 81 1.70 -19.14 -5.46
CA GLY A 81 1.88 -18.17 -4.38
C GLY A 81 3.12 -17.28 -4.48
N ARG A 82 4.01 -17.49 -5.46
CA ARG A 82 5.13 -16.56 -5.68
C ARG A 82 4.62 -15.37 -6.50
N PRO A 83 4.82 -14.11 -6.06
CA PRO A 83 4.52 -12.94 -6.88
C PRO A 83 5.48 -12.80 -8.07
N TYR A 84 5.00 -12.17 -9.13
CA TYR A 84 5.77 -11.67 -10.27
C TYR A 84 5.20 -10.34 -10.74
N TYR A 85 6.07 -9.51 -11.31
CA TYR A 85 5.70 -8.21 -11.85
C TYR A 85 5.01 -8.36 -13.21
N VAL A 86 3.85 -7.75 -13.35
CA VAL A 86 3.12 -7.63 -14.62
C VAL A 86 3.63 -6.41 -15.38
N THR A 87 3.83 -5.29 -14.68
CA THR A 87 4.52 -4.11 -15.21
C THR A 87 5.91 -3.99 -14.58
N ARG A 88 6.90 -3.45 -15.30
CA ARG A 88 8.31 -3.41 -14.85
C ARG A 88 8.44 -2.81 -13.46
N ARG A 89 9.43 -3.31 -12.70
CA ARG A 89 9.81 -2.74 -11.41
C ARG A 89 10.67 -1.49 -11.65
N PRO A 90 10.37 -0.34 -11.02
CA PRO A 90 11.18 0.88 -11.18
C PRO A 90 12.67 0.75 -10.81
N LEU A 91 13.06 -0.27 -10.03
CA LEU A 91 14.42 -0.44 -9.51
C LEU A 91 15.37 -1.24 -10.43
N ASP A 92 14.85 -1.94 -11.44
CA ASP A 92 15.69 -2.71 -12.38
C ASP A 92 16.61 -1.80 -13.24
N ASP A 93 16.40 -0.49 -13.19
CA ASP A 93 17.15 0.53 -13.93
C ASP A 93 18.47 0.95 -13.25
N SER A 94 18.67 0.63 -11.97
CA SER A 94 19.90 0.99 -11.24
C SER A 94 21.07 -0.01 -11.43
N GLN A 95 20.78 -1.26 -11.81
CA GLN A 95 21.80 -2.32 -11.91
C GLN A 95 22.12 -2.78 -13.33
N SER A 96 21.28 -2.44 -14.31
CA SER A 96 21.43 -2.97 -15.67
C SER A 96 22.51 -2.26 -16.49
N GLY A 97 22.96 -1.04 -16.12
CA GLY A 97 23.99 -0.30 -16.86
C GLY A 97 23.61 0.01 -18.31
N VAL A 98 22.39 -0.31 -18.72
CA VAL A 98 21.83 -0.06 -20.04
C VAL A 98 20.77 1.02 -19.83
N GLY A 99 21.17 2.27 -20.00
CA GLY A 99 20.23 3.37 -20.08
C GLY A 99 19.31 3.17 -21.29
N ILE A 100 18.16 2.53 -21.08
CA ILE A 100 17.07 2.60 -22.03
C ILE A 100 16.39 3.95 -21.83
N ARG A 101 16.84 4.92 -22.63
CA ARG A 101 16.04 6.08 -23.02
C ARG A 101 14.75 5.54 -23.64
N ASP A 102 13.60 5.75 -22.99
CA ASP A 102 12.26 5.96 -23.60
C ASP A 102 11.06 5.35 -22.83
N GLU A 103 11.24 4.63 -21.72
CA GLU A 103 10.06 4.11 -20.95
C GLU A 103 9.80 4.86 -19.62
N PHE A 104 10.79 5.53 -19.04
CA PHE A 104 10.65 6.33 -17.82
C PHE A 104 11.67 7.46 -17.82
N ASP A 105 11.39 8.57 -18.50
CA ASP A 105 11.94 9.83 -18.01
C ASP A 105 11.20 10.12 -16.70
N TYR A 106 11.87 9.92 -15.56
CA TYR A 106 11.27 9.98 -14.23
C TYR A 106 10.57 11.32 -13.99
N GLU A 107 11.11 12.43 -14.51
CA GLU A 107 10.51 13.75 -14.35
C GLU A 107 9.21 13.88 -15.16
N THR A 108 9.17 13.39 -16.40
CA THR A 108 7.93 13.41 -17.18
C THR A 108 6.93 12.36 -16.70
N ALA A 109 7.37 11.17 -16.31
CA ALA A 109 6.53 10.08 -15.83
C ALA A 109 5.76 10.41 -14.53
N HIS A 110 6.22 11.39 -13.77
CA HIS A 110 5.61 11.82 -12.50
C HIS A 110 5.00 13.23 -12.60
N SER A 111 5.00 13.84 -13.79
CA SER A 111 4.49 15.19 -14.00
C SER A 111 2.96 15.27 -13.88
N MET A 112 2.48 16.27 -13.12
CA MET A 112 1.08 16.68 -13.04
C MET A 112 0.51 17.10 -14.40
N ASN A 113 1.34 17.58 -15.32
CA ASN A 113 0.94 18.23 -16.56
C ASN A 113 0.81 17.26 -17.75
N ARG A 114 0.64 15.96 -17.49
CA ARG A 114 0.39 14.97 -18.52
C ARG A 114 -1.09 14.81 -18.80
N TYR A 115 -1.44 14.91 -20.09
CA TYR A 115 -2.80 14.72 -20.56
C TYR A 115 -3.08 13.38 -21.25
N LEU A 116 -2.03 12.75 -21.76
CA LEU A 116 -2.13 11.53 -22.56
C LEU A 116 -1.27 10.43 -21.95
N PRO A 117 -1.77 9.19 -21.90
CA PRO A 117 -0.97 8.06 -21.45
C PRO A 117 0.22 7.82 -22.39
N PRO A 118 1.36 7.35 -21.86
CA PRO A 118 2.53 7.01 -22.67
C PRO A 118 2.24 5.80 -23.57
N SER A 119 3.10 5.59 -24.57
CA SER A 119 3.12 4.34 -25.35
C SER A 119 3.70 3.22 -24.49
N TYR A 120 3.06 2.04 -24.52
CA TYR A 120 3.51 0.84 -23.81
C TYR A 120 4.03 -0.23 -24.78
N SER A 121 4.56 0.15 -25.95
CA SER A 121 4.88 -0.77 -27.06
C SER A 121 5.73 -1.97 -26.66
N ASP A 122 6.65 -1.78 -25.71
CA ASP A 122 7.70 -2.74 -25.36
C ASP A 122 7.37 -3.62 -24.14
N SER A 123 6.20 -3.43 -23.52
CA SER A 123 5.79 -4.17 -22.32
C SER A 123 4.41 -4.82 -22.49
N PRO A 124 4.35 -6.15 -22.76
CA PRO A 124 3.08 -6.87 -22.88
C PRO A 124 2.15 -6.69 -21.68
N GLY A 125 2.71 -6.69 -20.47
CA GLY A 125 1.95 -6.46 -19.25
C GLY A 125 1.42 -5.04 -19.12
N ALA A 126 2.23 -4.01 -19.40
CA ALA A 126 1.76 -2.63 -19.36
C ALA A 126 0.67 -2.36 -20.40
N ARG A 127 0.76 -2.97 -21.59
CA ARG A 127 -0.33 -2.92 -22.59
C ARG A 127 -1.60 -3.62 -22.09
N ALA A 128 -1.47 -4.78 -21.45
CA ALA A 128 -2.62 -5.48 -20.88
C ALA A 128 -3.29 -4.65 -19.79
N ILE A 129 -2.52 -4.09 -18.84
CA ILE A 129 -3.05 -3.22 -17.77
C ILE A 129 -3.68 -1.96 -18.37
N SER A 130 -3.01 -1.30 -19.31
CA SER A 130 -3.56 -0.14 -20.03
C SER A 130 -4.86 -0.48 -20.74
N ALA A 131 -4.98 -1.64 -21.39
CA ALA A 131 -6.19 -2.07 -22.07
C ALA A 131 -7.35 -2.36 -21.10
N LEU A 132 -7.07 -3.04 -19.98
CA LEU A 132 -8.04 -3.29 -18.90
C LEU A 132 -8.56 -1.97 -18.32
N LEU A 133 -7.66 -1.05 -17.98
CA LEU A 133 -8.04 0.26 -17.43
C LEU A 133 -8.71 1.15 -18.49
N SER A 134 -8.31 1.07 -19.75
CA SER A 134 -8.95 1.83 -20.85
C SER A 134 -10.37 1.40 -21.14
N ALA A 135 -10.76 0.18 -20.74
CA ALA A 135 -12.17 -0.23 -20.77
C ALA A 135 -13.02 0.63 -19.83
N PHE A 136 -12.41 1.13 -18.75
CA PHE A 136 -12.97 2.17 -17.92
C PHE A 136 -12.87 3.51 -18.66
N HIS A 137 -11.72 4.15 -18.79
CA HIS A 137 -11.62 5.48 -19.41
C HIS A 137 -10.39 5.61 -20.32
N PRO A 138 -10.49 6.26 -21.49
CA PRO A 138 -9.39 6.32 -22.47
C PRO A 138 -8.14 7.07 -21.99
N GLY A 139 -8.25 7.88 -20.94
CA GLY A 139 -7.12 8.55 -20.28
C GLY A 139 -6.45 7.71 -19.20
N ALA A 140 -6.43 6.38 -19.33
CA ALA A 140 -5.88 5.47 -18.33
C ALA A 140 -4.36 5.34 -18.42
N PHE A 141 -3.69 5.47 -17.27
CA PHE A 141 -2.26 5.23 -17.11
C PHE A 141 -2.05 3.92 -16.35
N ALA A 142 -1.23 3.02 -16.93
CA ALA A 142 -0.89 1.73 -16.33
C ALA A 142 0.18 1.82 -15.23
N SER A 143 0.76 3.02 -15.06
CA SER A 143 1.66 3.38 -13.97
C SER A 143 1.16 4.68 -13.37
N THR A 144 1.06 4.73 -12.05
CA THR A 144 0.66 5.90 -11.28
C THR A 144 1.82 6.88 -11.11
N ARG A 145 1.51 8.18 -10.92
CA ARG A 145 2.49 9.20 -10.52
C ARG A 145 3.03 8.96 -9.11
N HIS A 146 2.24 8.38 -8.22
CA HIS A 146 2.66 8.07 -6.85
C HIS A 146 2.78 6.57 -6.65
N PRO A 147 3.71 6.07 -5.81
CA PRO A 147 3.84 4.65 -5.54
C PRO A 147 2.51 3.99 -5.11
N PRO A 148 2.27 2.73 -5.52
CA PRO A 148 3.18 1.85 -6.23
C PRO A 148 3.05 1.96 -7.75
N HIS A 149 4.17 2.18 -8.44
CA HIS A 149 4.23 2.35 -9.90
C HIS A 149 4.03 1.05 -10.70
N SER A 150 3.70 -0.06 -10.04
CA SER A 150 3.70 -1.38 -10.66
C SER A 150 2.47 -2.21 -10.31
N SER A 151 2.20 -3.17 -11.18
CA SER A 151 1.17 -4.19 -11.02
C SER A 151 1.84 -5.55 -10.83
N VAL A 152 1.30 -6.37 -9.93
CA VAL A 152 1.85 -7.69 -9.60
C VAL A 152 0.77 -8.77 -9.73
N ALA A 153 1.22 -9.98 -10.03
CA ALA A 153 0.38 -11.15 -10.14
C ALA A 153 1.04 -12.37 -9.48
N LEU A 154 0.26 -13.41 -9.20
CA LEU A 154 0.74 -14.70 -8.75
C LEU A 154 -0.16 -15.81 -9.27
N VAL A 155 0.41 -17.01 -9.43
CA VAL A 155 -0.38 -18.22 -9.69
C VAL A 155 -1.07 -18.62 -8.39
N ARG A 156 -2.40 -18.60 -8.37
CA ARG A 156 -3.21 -18.97 -7.20
C ARG A 156 -3.48 -20.47 -7.16
N SER A 157 -3.79 -21.05 -8.32
CA SER A 157 -4.11 -22.47 -8.44
C SER A 157 -3.73 -22.99 -9.84
N VAL A 158 -3.41 -24.29 -9.90
CA VAL A 158 -3.20 -25.02 -11.15
C VAL A 158 -4.10 -26.24 -11.08
N GLY A 159 -4.93 -26.42 -12.10
CA GLY A 159 -5.78 -27.58 -12.28
C GLY A 159 -5.36 -28.45 -13.46
N PRO A 160 -6.14 -29.48 -13.80
CA PRO A 160 -5.82 -30.39 -14.89
C PRO A 160 -5.92 -29.72 -16.28
N ASP A 161 -6.76 -28.71 -16.41
CA ASP A 161 -7.14 -28.06 -17.67
C ASP A 161 -7.03 -26.53 -17.63
N HIS A 162 -6.63 -25.95 -16.50
CA HIS A 162 -6.58 -24.50 -16.32
C HIS A 162 -5.45 -24.05 -15.39
N VAL A 163 -5.09 -22.77 -15.51
CA VAL A 163 -4.23 -22.05 -14.57
C VAL A 163 -4.97 -20.81 -14.13
N GLU A 164 -4.99 -20.56 -12.82
CA GLU A 164 -5.61 -19.37 -12.25
C GLU A 164 -4.57 -18.42 -11.68
N VAL A 165 -4.65 -17.17 -12.12
CA VAL A 165 -3.77 -16.08 -11.71
C VAL A 165 -4.57 -15.06 -10.94
N ALA A 166 -4.13 -14.72 -9.72
CA ALA A 166 -4.63 -13.56 -8.99
C ALA A 166 -3.67 -12.39 -9.22
N PHE A 167 -4.20 -11.17 -9.31
CA PHE A 167 -3.41 -9.99 -9.60
C PHE A 167 -3.93 -8.74 -8.86
N ARG A 168 -3.02 -7.80 -8.63
CA ARG A 168 -3.31 -6.49 -8.06
C ARG A 168 -2.74 -5.41 -8.96
N LEU A 169 -3.62 -4.52 -9.42
CA LEU A 169 -3.28 -3.47 -10.37
C LEU A 169 -3.40 -2.10 -9.71
N HIS A 170 -2.52 -1.20 -10.14
CA HIS A 170 -2.56 0.22 -9.80
C HIS A 170 -2.59 1.01 -11.10
N GLY A 171 -3.34 2.09 -11.09
CA GLY A 171 -3.51 2.94 -12.26
C GLY A 171 -4.22 4.22 -11.88
N GLU A 172 -4.05 5.22 -12.72
CA GLU A 172 -4.65 6.55 -12.56
C GLU A 172 -5.29 6.97 -13.89
N PHE A 173 -6.24 7.88 -13.81
CA PHE A 173 -6.95 8.40 -14.97
C PHE A 173 -6.78 9.90 -15.05
N GLN A 174 -6.40 10.38 -16.22
CA GLN A 174 -6.51 11.79 -16.56
C GLN A 174 -7.87 12.04 -17.21
N LEU A 175 -8.71 12.83 -16.53
CA LEU A 175 -10.10 13.06 -16.93
C LEU A 175 -10.27 14.35 -17.72
N ALA A 176 -9.36 15.31 -17.52
CA ALA A 176 -9.36 16.56 -18.25
C ALA A 176 -8.51 16.48 -19.52
N ARG A 177 -8.76 17.39 -20.44
CA ARG A 177 -7.93 17.63 -21.63
C ARG A 177 -7.75 19.12 -21.84
N PRO A 178 -6.65 19.55 -22.49
CA PRO A 178 -6.46 20.96 -22.80
C PRO A 178 -7.65 21.51 -23.59
N PRO A 179 -8.12 22.74 -23.30
CA PRO A 179 -7.45 23.76 -22.48
C PRO A 179 -7.73 23.67 -20.96
N ALA A 180 -8.53 22.72 -20.48
CA ALA A 180 -8.76 22.56 -19.04
C ALA A 180 -7.49 22.05 -18.34
N TYR A 181 -7.28 22.48 -17.09
CA TYR A 181 -6.18 22.01 -16.25
C TYR A 181 -6.27 20.51 -15.95
N PRO A 182 -5.14 19.85 -15.61
CA PRO A 182 -5.14 18.42 -15.31
C PRO A 182 -6.06 18.07 -14.14
N PHE A 183 -6.84 17.00 -14.30
CA PHE A 183 -7.65 16.37 -13.26
C PHE A 183 -7.32 14.88 -13.25
N TRP A 184 -6.61 14.47 -12.21
CA TRP A 184 -6.26 13.09 -11.92
C TRP A 184 -7.26 12.42 -11.01
N PHE A 185 -7.66 11.20 -11.37
CA PHE A 185 -8.48 10.32 -10.57
C PHE A 185 -7.75 9.00 -10.37
N THR A 186 -7.45 8.66 -9.13
CA THR A 186 -6.57 7.55 -8.76
C THR A 186 -7.30 6.60 -7.81
N PRO A 187 -7.88 5.50 -8.32
CA PRO A 187 -8.39 4.44 -7.46
C PRO A 187 -7.29 3.78 -6.65
N SER A 188 -7.62 3.36 -5.44
CA SER A 188 -6.65 2.81 -4.49
C SER A 188 -5.92 1.57 -5.01
N PHE A 189 -6.63 0.66 -5.68
CA PHE A 189 -6.13 -0.47 -6.46
C PHE A 189 -7.31 -1.28 -7.01
N TRP A 190 -7.06 -2.12 -8.00
CA TRP A 190 -7.96 -3.22 -8.35
C TRP A 190 -7.38 -4.53 -7.90
N PHE A 191 -8.23 -5.39 -7.37
CA PHE A 191 -7.92 -6.80 -7.16
C PHE A 191 -8.71 -7.63 -8.15
N GLY A 192 -8.05 -8.62 -8.75
CA GLY A 192 -8.71 -9.45 -9.74
C GLY A 192 -8.07 -10.81 -9.88
N HIS A 193 -8.74 -11.63 -10.69
CA HIS A 193 -8.23 -12.93 -11.08
C HIS A 193 -8.62 -13.26 -12.52
N ALA A 194 -7.78 -14.07 -13.15
CA ALA A 194 -7.97 -14.58 -14.49
C ALA A 194 -7.76 -16.09 -14.49
N VAL A 195 -8.65 -16.80 -15.19
CA VAL A 195 -8.55 -18.25 -15.42
C VAL A 195 -8.19 -18.45 -16.87
N PHE A 196 -7.08 -19.13 -17.12
CA PHE A 196 -6.59 -19.48 -18.44
C PHE A 196 -6.73 -20.99 -18.68
N SER A 197 -6.83 -21.42 -19.94
CA SER A 197 -6.58 -22.81 -20.29
C SER A 197 -5.15 -23.21 -19.88
N ALA A 198 -4.90 -24.50 -19.63
CA ALA A 198 -3.59 -24.99 -19.16
C ALA A 198 -2.42 -24.61 -20.10
N ASP A 199 -2.69 -24.49 -21.40
CA ASP A 199 -1.73 -24.11 -22.43
C ASP A 199 -1.65 -22.59 -22.68
N PHE A 200 -2.47 -21.80 -21.99
CA PHE A 200 -2.67 -20.36 -22.20
C PHE A 200 -3.09 -20.00 -23.64
N SER A 201 -3.80 -20.90 -24.33
CA SER A 201 -4.42 -20.57 -25.61
C SER A 201 -5.69 -19.72 -25.44
N ARG A 202 -6.33 -19.79 -24.26
CA ARG A 202 -7.59 -19.10 -23.97
C ARG A 202 -7.64 -18.48 -22.57
N LEU A 203 -8.30 -17.33 -22.46
CA LEU A 203 -8.86 -16.69 -21.27
C LEU A 203 -10.29 -17.21 -21.07
N LEU A 204 -10.48 -17.99 -20.03
CA LEU A 204 -11.76 -18.61 -19.68
C LEU A 204 -12.61 -17.68 -18.80
N LEU A 205 -11.94 -16.91 -17.94
CA LEU A 205 -12.58 -15.97 -17.03
C LEU A 205 -11.62 -14.82 -16.72
N LEU A 206 -12.18 -13.62 -16.62
CA LEU A 206 -11.54 -12.45 -16.03
C LEU A 206 -12.57 -11.77 -15.14
N ASP A 207 -12.17 -11.44 -13.92
CA ASP A 207 -12.93 -10.61 -13.00
C ASP A 207 -11.98 -9.76 -12.16
N MET A 208 -12.23 -8.45 -12.11
CA MET A 208 -11.48 -7.51 -11.29
C MET A 208 -12.39 -6.39 -10.80
N ASP A 209 -12.19 -5.96 -9.57
CA ASP A 209 -12.94 -4.86 -8.97
C ASP A 209 -12.07 -3.98 -8.08
N LEU A 210 -12.51 -2.73 -7.93
CA LEU A 210 -12.06 -1.81 -6.91
C LEU A 210 -12.74 -2.19 -5.58
N PRO A 211 -11.98 -2.61 -4.56
CA PRO A 211 -12.58 -2.95 -3.28
C PRO A 211 -13.32 -1.78 -2.64
N ALA A 212 -14.53 -2.08 -2.16
CA ALA A 212 -15.44 -1.12 -1.55
C ALA A 212 -15.65 -1.37 -0.05
N ASP A 213 -14.78 -2.20 0.57
CA ASP A 213 -14.76 -2.53 2.01
C ASP A 213 -14.37 -1.34 2.90
N LYS A 214 -13.84 -0.27 2.31
CA LYS A 214 -13.39 0.94 3.00
C LYS A 214 -14.07 2.19 2.46
N ASN A 215 -14.36 3.13 3.35
CA ASN A 215 -15.01 4.41 3.04
C ASN A 215 -14.14 5.41 2.26
N LEU A 216 -12.87 5.10 2.01
CA LEU A 216 -11.94 5.91 1.22
C LEU A 216 -11.16 4.97 0.30
N ASN A 217 -11.44 5.03 -1.01
CA ASN A 217 -10.84 4.12 -1.99
C ASN A 217 -10.50 4.80 -3.33
N VAL A 218 -10.66 6.11 -3.43
CA VAL A 218 -10.26 6.92 -4.59
C VAL A 218 -9.64 8.24 -4.12
N ASP A 219 -8.62 8.70 -4.83
CA ASP A 219 -7.94 9.97 -4.65
C ASP A 219 -8.12 10.84 -5.90
N MET A 220 -8.28 12.14 -5.72
CA MET A 220 -8.57 13.10 -6.77
C MET A 220 -7.68 14.30 -6.60
N GLU A 221 -6.90 14.60 -7.64
CA GLU A 221 -5.98 15.74 -7.64
C GLU A 221 -6.27 16.60 -8.87
N TRP A 222 -6.50 17.90 -8.70
CA TRP A 222 -6.66 18.81 -9.83
C TRP A 222 -5.87 20.09 -9.63
N VAL A 223 -5.48 20.67 -10.76
CA VAL A 223 -4.81 21.97 -10.79
C VAL A 223 -5.83 23.05 -11.10
N GLN A 224 -5.72 24.20 -10.45
CA GLN A 224 -6.50 25.39 -10.76
C GLN A 224 -5.60 26.63 -10.82
N ALA A 225 -6.09 27.68 -11.48
CA ALA A 225 -5.44 28.98 -11.44
C ALA A 225 -5.47 29.55 -10.00
N GLY A 226 -4.37 30.16 -9.59
CA GLY A 226 -4.22 30.78 -8.28
C GLY A 226 -5.16 31.96 -8.09
N MET A 227 -5.43 32.30 -6.83
CA MET A 227 -6.39 33.35 -6.46
C MET A 227 -6.06 34.72 -7.05
N SER A 228 -4.80 34.98 -7.41
CA SER A 228 -4.37 36.24 -8.03
C SER A 228 -4.63 36.31 -9.54
N GLY A 229 -4.98 35.19 -10.19
CA GLY A 229 -5.10 35.09 -11.64
C GLY A 229 -3.78 35.23 -12.41
N ALA A 230 -2.64 35.24 -11.71
CA ALA A 230 -1.33 35.24 -12.35
C ALA A 230 -1.04 33.88 -13.01
N PRO A 231 -0.52 33.85 -14.26
CA PRO A 231 -0.29 32.60 -15.00
C PRO A 231 0.69 31.62 -14.33
N ASP A 232 1.49 32.08 -13.37
CA ASP A 232 2.52 31.28 -12.70
C ASP A 232 2.08 30.76 -11.31
N GLU A 233 0.89 31.13 -10.83
CA GLU A 233 0.37 30.66 -9.55
C GLU A 233 -0.58 29.49 -9.80
N LEU A 234 -0.07 28.26 -9.87
CA LEU A 234 -0.90 27.05 -9.96
C LEU A 234 -1.13 26.48 -8.56
N LEU A 235 -2.40 26.23 -8.22
CA LEU A 235 -2.78 25.56 -6.98
C LEU A 235 -3.15 24.12 -7.28
N VAL A 236 -2.61 23.18 -6.49
CA VAL A 236 -3.02 21.77 -6.52
C VAL A 236 -4.00 21.54 -5.38
N GLU A 237 -5.21 21.11 -5.71
CA GLU A 237 -6.19 20.64 -4.74
C GLU A 237 -6.23 19.11 -4.73
N VAL A 238 -6.45 18.55 -3.55
CA VAL A 238 -6.52 17.10 -3.31
C VAL A 238 -7.79 16.80 -2.52
N ASP A 239 -8.55 15.80 -2.95
CA ASP A 239 -9.70 15.27 -2.24
C ASP A 239 -9.71 13.74 -2.28
N ILE A 240 -10.17 13.12 -1.19
CA ILE A 240 -10.22 11.67 -1.05
C ILE A 240 -11.68 11.26 -0.92
N GLY A 241 -12.12 10.43 -1.86
CA GLY A 241 -13.51 10.05 -2.00
C GLY A 241 -13.76 8.55 -1.82
N TYR A 242 -14.99 8.17 -2.14
CA TYR A 242 -15.46 6.80 -2.17
C TYR A 242 -16.15 6.50 -3.50
N SER A 243 -15.75 5.39 -4.13
CA SER A 243 -16.49 4.77 -5.23
C SER A 243 -17.06 3.44 -4.75
N SER A 244 -18.36 3.26 -4.94
CA SER A 244 -19.08 2.07 -4.50
C SER A 244 -18.88 0.85 -5.41
N SER A 245 -18.48 1.05 -6.66
CA SER A 245 -18.34 -0.04 -7.63
C SER A 245 -17.55 0.37 -8.86
N MET A 246 -16.39 -0.25 -9.09
CA MET A 246 -15.72 -0.28 -10.39
C MET A 246 -15.26 -1.69 -10.69
N ARG A 247 -15.99 -2.40 -11.57
CA ARG A 247 -15.74 -3.82 -11.87
C ARG A 247 -15.65 -4.06 -13.37
N LEU A 248 -14.68 -4.88 -13.77
CA LEU A 248 -14.51 -5.38 -15.13
C LEU A 248 -14.54 -6.91 -15.08
N CYS A 249 -15.52 -7.51 -15.75
CA CYS A 249 -15.73 -8.96 -15.71
C CYS A 249 -16.13 -9.50 -17.09
N THR A 250 -15.70 -10.72 -17.42
CA THR A 250 -16.28 -11.50 -18.52
C THR A 250 -17.78 -11.73 -18.30
N GLU A 251 -18.53 -12.01 -19.37
CA GLU A 251 -20.00 -12.18 -19.28
C GLU A 251 -20.43 -13.19 -18.21
N ASN A 252 -19.73 -14.32 -18.12
CA ASN A 252 -20.01 -15.35 -17.13
C ASN A 252 -19.72 -14.90 -15.70
N ALA A 253 -18.64 -14.14 -15.48
CA ALA A 253 -18.31 -13.56 -14.18
C ALA A 253 -19.28 -12.43 -13.77
N CYS A 254 -19.74 -11.61 -14.71
CA CYS A 254 -20.68 -10.53 -14.42
C CYS A 254 -22.09 -11.02 -14.02
N LYS A 255 -22.48 -12.23 -14.43
CA LYS A 255 -23.74 -12.87 -13.99
C LYS A 255 -23.72 -13.22 -12.50
N LEU A 256 -22.54 -13.26 -11.89
CA LEU A 256 -22.34 -13.56 -10.48
C LEU A 256 -22.15 -12.24 -9.71
N LYS A 257 -22.89 -12.08 -8.60
CA LYS A 257 -22.71 -10.91 -7.73
C LYS A 257 -21.39 -11.06 -6.96
N PRO A 258 -20.53 -10.03 -6.94
CA PRO A 258 -19.34 -10.05 -6.11
C PRO A 258 -19.78 -9.80 -4.66
N GLU A 259 -19.50 -10.75 -3.78
CA GLU A 259 -19.69 -10.58 -2.34
C GLU A 259 -18.33 -10.33 -1.69
N ALA A 260 -17.90 -9.08 -1.63
CA ALA A 260 -16.63 -8.63 -1.05
C ALA A 260 -15.35 -9.24 -1.70
N VAL A 261 -14.19 -8.68 -1.33
CA VAL A 261 -12.88 -9.20 -1.73
C VAL A 261 -12.75 -10.64 -1.26
N GLY A 262 -12.50 -11.56 -2.20
CA GLY A 262 -12.10 -12.93 -1.89
C GLY A 262 -13.18 -14.01 -1.98
N ARG A 263 -14.40 -13.69 -2.47
CA ARG A 263 -15.43 -14.70 -2.76
C ARG A 263 -15.55 -15.04 -4.26
N TYR A 264 -14.43 -15.22 -4.94
CA TYR A 264 -14.44 -15.59 -6.37
C TYR A 264 -14.46 -17.12 -6.62
N ASP A 265 -14.37 -17.96 -5.58
CA ASP A 265 -14.29 -19.42 -5.75
C ASP A 265 -15.53 -20.02 -6.45
N HIS A 266 -16.71 -19.40 -6.29
CA HIS A 266 -17.92 -19.83 -7.00
C HIS A 266 -17.86 -19.61 -8.51
N GLN A 267 -17.02 -18.67 -8.98
CA GLN A 267 -16.90 -18.35 -10.40
C GLN A 267 -16.02 -19.37 -11.14
N LEU A 268 -15.01 -19.93 -10.45
CA LEU A 268 -14.12 -20.93 -11.05
C LEU A 268 -14.91 -22.16 -11.51
N ALA A 269 -15.83 -22.66 -10.69
CA ALA A 269 -16.65 -23.82 -11.00
C ALA A 269 -17.56 -23.64 -12.24
N ALA A 270 -17.81 -22.40 -12.67
CA ALA A 270 -18.58 -22.11 -13.89
C ALA A 270 -17.77 -22.31 -15.18
N VAL A 271 -16.43 -22.29 -15.10
CA VAL A 271 -15.54 -22.29 -16.28
C VAL A 271 -14.48 -23.38 -16.28
N ALA A 272 -14.13 -23.93 -15.11
CA ALA A 272 -13.12 -24.97 -14.95
C ALA A 272 -13.35 -25.82 -13.69
N LYS A 273 -12.72 -26.99 -13.62
CA LYS A 273 -12.78 -27.85 -12.43
C LYS A 273 -11.87 -27.29 -11.34
N PRO A 274 -12.33 -27.03 -10.11
CA PRO A 274 -11.46 -26.53 -9.04
C PRO A 274 -10.25 -27.43 -8.79
N SER A 275 -9.10 -26.82 -8.47
CA SER A 275 -7.93 -27.54 -7.94
C SER A 275 -8.23 -28.14 -6.56
N GLU A 276 -7.52 -29.20 -6.15
CA GLU A 276 -7.73 -29.85 -4.85
C GLU A 276 -7.29 -28.98 -3.66
N GLN A 277 -6.27 -28.13 -3.85
CA GLN A 277 -5.73 -27.24 -2.80
C GLN A 277 -5.40 -25.85 -3.37
N PRO A 278 -6.42 -25.06 -3.76
CA PRO A 278 -6.18 -23.70 -4.25
C PRO A 278 -5.76 -22.79 -3.10
N MET A 279 -4.86 -21.85 -3.37
CA MET A 279 -4.57 -20.77 -2.43
C MET A 279 -5.81 -19.89 -2.22
N SER A 280 -6.12 -19.52 -0.98
CA SER A 280 -7.23 -18.59 -0.72
C SER A 280 -6.95 -17.21 -1.31
N PHE A 281 -8.00 -16.50 -1.72
CA PHE A 281 -7.88 -15.13 -2.22
C PHE A 281 -7.32 -14.16 -1.17
N ASP A 282 -7.68 -14.31 0.10
CA ASP A 282 -7.11 -13.48 1.18
C ASP A 282 -5.60 -13.66 1.30
N ARG A 283 -5.10 -14.89 1.11
CA ARG A 283 -3.67 -15.17 1.13
C ARG A 283 -2.99 -14.59 -0.11
N ALA A 284 -3.59 -14.75 -1.29
CA ALA A 284 -3.09 -14.16 -2.52
C ALA A 284 -3.02 -12.63 -2.43
N PHE A 285 -4.10 -11.99 -1.97
CA PHE A 285 -4.16 -10.55 -1.73
C PHE A 285 -3.03 -10.08 -0.80
N SER A 286 -2.84 -10.79 0.31
CA SER A 286 -1.80 -10.47 1.30
C SER A 286 -0.38 -10.55 0.71
N LEU A 287 -0.10 -11.57 -0.12
CA LEU A 287 1.20 -11.74 -0.77
C LEU A 287 1.47 -10.66 -1.83
N LEU A 288 0.46 -10.33 -2.66
CA LEU A 288 0.56 -9.25 -3.64
C LEU A 288 0.69 -7.87 -2.98
N GLU A 289 -0.01 -7.68 -1.86
CA GLU A 289 0.10 -6.46 -1.05
C GLU A 289 1.50 -6.28 -0.46
N VAL A 290 2.10 -7.34 0.07
CA VAL A 290 3.47 -7.32 0.59
C VAL A 290 4.51 -7.08 -0.51
N GLU A 291 4.28 -7.61 -1.71
CA GLU A 291 5.19 -7.37 -2.84
C GLU A 291 5.23 -5.90 -3.27
N LEU A 292 4.08 -5.23 -3.27
CA LEU A 292 3.97 -3.80 -3.60
C LEU A 292 4.33 -2.87 -2.44
N TYR A 293 4.12 -3.31 -1.21
CA TYR A 293 4.39 -2.54 -0.01
C TYR A 293 5.21 -3.39 0.97
N PRO A 294 6.54 -3.48 0.78
CA PRO A 294 7.40 -4.34 1.59
C PRO A 294 7.29 -4.08 3.10
N PHE A 295 7.01 -2.84 3.49
CA PHE A 295 6.79 -2.48 4.90
C PHE A 295 5.62 -3.23 5.56
N LYS A 296 4.67 -3.76 4.78
CA LYS A 296 3.56 -4.59 5.29
C LYS A 296 3.96 -6.00 5.68
N ARG A 297 5.23 -6.39 5.50
CA ARG A 297 5.80 -7.62 6.11
C ARG A 297 5.74 -7.57 7.63
N VAL A 298 5.99 -6.39 8.19
CA VAL A 298 5.84 -6.13 9.62
C VAL A 298 4.34 -6.04 9.94
N PRO A 299 3.80 -6.88 10.83
CA PRO A 299 2.40 -6.79 11.24
C PRO A 299 2.22 -5.58 12.16
N TYR A 300 1.27 -4.70 11.79
CA TYR A 300 0.81 -3.64 12.66
C TYR A 300 -0.50 -4.10 13.28
N LEU A 301 -0.55 -4.18 14.61
CA LEU A 301 -1.72 -4.63 15.35
C LEU A 301 -2.61 -3.43 15.72
N PRO A 302 -3.90 -3.62 16.00
CA PRO A 302 -4.71 -2.56 16.58
C PRO A 302 -4.08 -2.10 17.90
N PHE A 303 -4.14 -0.81 18.20
CA PHE A 303 -3.49 -0.23 19.37
C PHE A 303 -3.72 -0.99 20.70
N PRO A 304 -4.96 -1.35 21.09
CA PRO A 304 -5.17 -2.12 22.32
C PRO A 304 -4.50 -3.49 22.29
N GLU A 305 -4.52 -4.16 21.14
CA GLU A 305 -3.96 -5.50 20.96
C GLU A 305 -2.43 -5.49 20.99
N ALA A 306 -1.81 -4.49 20.37
CA ALA A 306 -0.36 -4.32 20.36
C ALA A 306 0.21 -4.25 21.79
N PHE A 307 -0.40 -3.40 22.63
CA PHE A 307 0.03 -3.26 24.02
C PHE A 307 -0.30 -4.49 24.87
N ARG A 308 -1.42 -5.19 24.63
CA ARG A 308 -1.72 -6.46 25.31
C ARG A 308 -0.68 -7.52 24.96
N ARG A 309 -0.33 -7.66 23.68
CA ARG A 309 0.71 -8.58 23.21
C ARG A 309 2.08 -8.23 23.80
N ALA A 310 2.47 -6.96 23.78
CA ALA A 310 3.73 -6.51 24.37
C ALA A 310 3.80 -6.79 25.88
N LYS A 311 2.68 -6.59 26.60
CA LYS A 311 2.58 -6.89 28.04
C LYS A 311 2.65 -8.38 28.36
N LEU A 312 2.14 -9.24 27.48
CA LEU A 312 2.22 -10.70 27.60
C LEU A 312 3.62 -11.23 27.26
N ALA A 313 4.22 -10.72 26.18
CA ALA A 313 5.60 -11.05 25.81
C ALA A 313 6.61 -10.66 26.90
N ALA A 314 6.32 -9.60 27.67
CA ALA A 314 7.12 -9.23 28.84
C ALA A 314 7.00 -10.21 30.03
N LYS A 315 6.08 -11.18 29.97
CA LYS A 315 5.84 -12.18 31.02
C LYS A 315 6.16 -13.62 30.62
N SER A 316 6.46 -13.90 29.35
CA SER A 316 6.73 -15.25 28.85
C SER A 316 7.39 -15.25 27.46
N ASP A 317 8.39 -16.11 27.25
CA ASP A 317 9.06 -16.44 25.98
C ASP A 317 8.14 -17.26 25.05
N VAL A 318 7.04 -16.70 24.56
CA VAL A 318 6.20 -17.40 23.57
C VAL A 318 5.93 -16.51 22.36
N ASP A 319 6.38 -17.04 21.22
CA ASP A 319 6.15 -16.54 19.87
C ASP A 319 4.82 -17.08 19.35
N ASP A 320 3.85 -16.19 19.11
CA ASP A 320 2.64 -16.52 18.35
C ASP A 320 2.30 -15.36 17.41
N GLY A 321 2.77 -15.50 16.16
CA GLY A 321 2.44 -14.64 15.05
C GLY A 321 1.03 -14.90 14.54
N LYS A 322 0.10 -13.96 14.80
CA LYS A 322 -1.06 -13.65 13.93
C LYS A 322 -1.69 -12.32 14.32
N GLY A 323 -1.89 -11.45 13.34
CA GLY A 323 -2.71 -10.25 13.45
C GLY A 323 -2.40 -9.22 12.36
N SER A 324 -3.42 -8.82 11.60
CA SER A 324 -3.44 -7.66 10.71
C SER A 324 -4.41 -6.63 11.30
N PRO A 325 -4.13 -5.31 11.21
CA PRO A 325 -4.72 -4.48 10.14
C PRO A 325 -3.75 -3.44 9.55
N ARG A 326 -4.23 -2.83 8.45
CA ARG A 326 -3.52 -2.06 7.42
C ARG A 326 -3.03 -0.67 7.88
N LEU A 327 -1.87 -0.26 7.36
CA LEU A 327 -1.18 1.03 7.57
C LEU A 327 -1.41 2.09 6.49
N VAL A 328 -1.13 3.36 6.86
CA VAL A 328 -0.99 4.55 6.00
C VAL A 328 0.38 5.24 6.28
N HIS A 329 1.16 5.38 5.21
CA HIS A 329 2.10 6.44 4.79
C HIS A 329 3.18 7.01 5.76
N SER A 330 4.36 6.38 5.75
CA SER A 330 5.62 7.04 5.34
C SER A 330 6.51 5.98 4.68
N VAL A 331 6.61 6.05 3.35
CA VAL A 331 6.91 4.86 2.52
C VAL A 331 8.41 4.53 2.46
N THR A 332 9.31 5.46 2.73
CA THR A 332 10.74 5.25 2.41
C THR A 332 11.56 4.63 3.54
N ALA A 333 11.34 4.99 4.81
CA ALA A 333 12.12 4.44 5.92
C ALA A 333 11.70 3.01 6.32
N LEU A 334 10.41 2.71 6.29
CA LEU A 334 9.86 1.40 6.66
C LEU A 334 10.09 0.33 5.57
N GLU A 335 10.51 0.75 4.37
CA GLU A 335 10.95 -0.15 3.31
C GLU A 335 12.39 -0.65 3.50
N ASN A 336 13.17 0.00 4.38
CA ASN A 336 14.55 -0.40 4.65
C ASN A 336 14.60 -1.83 5.26
N PRO A 337 15.33 -2.78 4.68
CA PRO A 337 15.38 -4.16 5.16
C PRO A 337 15.91 -4.32 6.59
N ALA A 338 16.83 -3.45 7.02
CA ALA A 338 17.34 -3.47 8.39
C ALA A 338 16.28 -3.02 9.39
N VAL A 339 15.50 -1.98 9.04
CA VAL A 339 14.35 -1.52 9.83
C VAL A 339 13.30 -2.62 9.94
N GLN A 340 12.92 -3.25 8.82
CA GLN A 340 11.94 -4.36 8.82
C GLN A 340 12.39 -5.52 9.69
N SER A 341 13.63 -5.99 9.50
CA SER A 341 14.22 -7.07 10.28
C SER A 341 14.22 -6.77 11.78
N LEU A 342 14.53 -5.52 12.16
CA LEU A 342 14.54 -5.12 13.55
C LEU A 342 13.13 -5.06 14.15
N LEU A 343 12.17 -4.47 13.42
CA LEU A 343 10.76 -4.41 13.82
C LEU A 343 10.15 -5.82 13.99
N GLU A 344 10.38 -6.72 13.04
CA GLU A 344 9.86 -8.11 13.10
C GLU A 344 10.40 -8.88 14.31
N ARG A 345 11.68 -8.70 14.63
CA ARG A 345 12.36 -9.50 15.66
C ARG A 345 12.21 -8.96 17.07
N ARG A 346 12.09 -7.64 17.23
CA ARG A 346 12.26 -6.98 18.52
C ARG A 346 11.09 -6.10 18.94
N PHE A 347 10.14 -5.81 18.05
CA PHE A 347 9.05 -4.88 18.35
C PHE A 347 7.67 -5.48 18.09
N VAL A 348 6.67 -4.95 18.79
CA VAL A 348 5.27 -5.07 18.40
C VAL A 348 4.83 -3.75 17.79
N SER A 349 4.42 -3.75 16.53
CA SER A 349 4.11 -2.50 15.82
C SER A 349 2.62 -2.15 15.86
N THR A 350 2.29 -0.86 15.94
CA THR A 350 0.91 -0.34 15.89
C THR A 350 0.87 1.06 15.30
N TRP A 351 -0.32 1.47 14.85
CA TRP A 351 -0.64 2.85 14.49
C TRP A 351 -1.96 3.25 15.13
N VAL A 352 -2.14 4.53 15.42
CA VAL A 352 -3.36 5.04 16.05
C VAL A 352 -3.63 6.50 15.68
N LEU A 353 -4.91 6.84 15.59
CA LEU A 353 -5.36 8.22 15.49
C LEU A 353 -5.49 8.86 16.86
N ILE A 354 -5.22 10.16 16.93
CA ILE A 354 -5.42 10.95 18.16
C ILE A 354 -6.87 10.87 18.66
N ILE A 355 -7.86 10.84 17.76
CA ILE A 355 -9.27 10.76 18.15
C ILE A 355 -9.62 9.43 18.85
N ASP A 356 -9.00 8.33 18.43
CA ASP A 356 -9.20 7.02 19.06
C ASP A 356 -8.56 6.99 20.45
N LEU A 357 -7.36 7.58 20.59
CA LEU A 357 -6.71 7.72 21.89
C LEU A 357 -7.52 8.57 22.87
N GLN A 358 -8.07 9.71 22.40
CA GLN A 358 -8.93 10.57 23.21
C GLN A 358 -10.20 9.86 23.65
N LYS A 359 -10.81 9.07 22.75
CA LYS A 359 -11.95 8.22 23.08
C LYS A 359 -11.61 7.22 24.19
N TRP A 360 -10.55 6.44 24.05
CA TRP A 360 -10.17 5.45 25.06
C TRP A 360 -9.71 6.07 26.37
N GLN A 361 -9.12 7.27 26.35
CA GLN A 361 -8.82 8.03 27.55
C GLN A 361 -10.09 8.39 28.35
N GLN A 362 -11.19 8.72 27.66
CA GLN A 362 -12.47 9.07 28.28
C GLN A 362 -13.25 7.85 28.77
N GLU A 363 -13.08 6.68 28.13
CA GLU A 363 -13.72 5.41 28.48
C GLU A 363 -13.03 4.68 29.68
N LYS A 364 -12.50 5.44 30.64
CA LYS A 364 -11.70 4.92 31.77
C LYS A 364 -12.42 3.86 32.60
N ASP A 365 -13.73 3.94 32.71
CA ASP A 365 -14.53 2.99 33.50
C ASP A 365 -14.66 1.62 32.82
N GLN A 366 -14.46 1.54 31.50
CA GLN A 366 -14.56 0.28 30.75
C GLN A 366 -13.23 -0.50 30.75
N ASP A 367 -12.12 0.18 30.45
CA ASP A 367 -10.78 -0.41 30.48
C ASP A 367 -9.78 0.61 31.08
N PRO A 368 -9.60 0.61 32.42
CA PRO A 368 -8.71 1.55 33.09
C PRO A 368 -7.26 1.46 32.63
N TRP A 369 -6.82 0.26 32.21
CA TRP A 369 -5.47 0.04 31.72
C TRP A 369 -5.29 0.64 30.34
N LEU A 370 -6.23 0.41 29.41
CA LEU A 370 -6.18 1.01 28.08
C LEU A 370 -6.23 2.54 28.16
N ALA A 371 -7.11 3.09 28.99
CA ALA A 371 -7.20 4.53 29.21
C ALA A 371 -5.87 5.14 29.73
N GLN A 372 -5.15 4.41 30.60
CA GLN A 372 -3.83 4.82 31.07
C GLN A 372 -2.78 4.80 29.95
N VAL A 373 -2.73 3.73 29.16
CA VAL A 373 -1.81 3.60 28.02
C VAL A 373 -2.08 4.68 26.97
N SER A 374 -3.35 4.94 26.66
CA SER A 374 -3.77 6.01 25.76
C SER A 374 -3.39 7.40 26.29
N THR A 375 -3.55 7.64 27.59
CA THR A 375 -3.15 8.92 28.23
C THR A 375 -1.65 9.17 28.08
N ARG A 376 -0.80 8.18 28.43
CA ARG A 376 0.67 8.31 28.29
C ARG A 376 1.10 8.53 26.83
N THR A 377 0.39 7.90 25.90
CA THR A 377 0.64 8.07 24.47
C THR A 377 0.30 9.49 24.02
N LEU A 378 -0.86 10.03 24.44
CA LEU A 378 -1.27 11.41 24.14
C LEU A 378 -0.31 12.44 24.74
N GLU A 379 0.18 12.22 25.96
CA GLU A 379 1.12 13.12 26.63
C GLU A 379 2.48 13.23 25.90
N ALA A 380 2.91 12.15 25.24
CA ALA A 380 4.17 12.13 24.49
C ALA A 380 4.04 12.54 23.02
N TYR A 381 2.82 12.71 22.52
CA TYR A 381 2.57 13.04 21.13
C TYR A 381 2.94 14.50 20.80
N SER A 382 3.52 14.73 19.62
CA SER A 382 3.61 16.06 19.02
C SER A 382 3.13 16.07 17.57
N PHE A 383 2.48 17.17 17.20
CA PHE A 383 1.94 17.40 15.86
C PHE A 383 3.07 17.54 14.80
N PRO A 384 2.86 17.10 13.53
CA PRO A 384 1.68 16.40 12.98
C PRO A 384 1.74 14.88 13.11
N VAL A 385 2.94 14.30 13.16
CA VAL A 385 3.17 12.86 13.26
C VAL A 385 4.35 12.61 14.20
N THR A 386 4.17 11.68 15.15
CA THR A 386 5.23 11.23 16.05
C THR A 386 5.34 9.71 16.02
N SER A 387 6.57 9.20 15.90
CA SER A 387 6.89 7.80 16.18
C SER A 387 7.33 7.67 17.64
N LEU A 388 6.79 6.69 18.36
CA LEU A 388 7.06 6.42 19.77
C LEU A 388 7.54 4.98 19.93
N ILE A 389 8.45 4.77 20.87
CA ILE A 389 8.80 3.45 21.41
C ILE A 389 8.32 3.42 22.84
N SER A 390 7.47 2.47 23.19
CA SER A 390 6.90 2.32 24.53
C SER A 390 7.12 0.93 25.09
N ASP A 391 7.14 0.77 26.41
CA ASP A 391 7.04 -0.56 27.03
C ASP A 391 5.60 -1.12 26.96
N GLY A 392 5.39 -2.38 27.35
CA GLY A 392 4.05 -3.01 27.37
C GLY A 392 3.04 -2.37 28.33
N ASN A 393 3.46 -1.44 29.19
CA ASN A 393 2.59 -0.66 30.07
C ASN A 393 2.34 0.77 29.55
N GLY A 394 2.79 1.09 28.33
CA GLY A 394 2.61 2.41 27.74
C GLY A 394 3.59 3.46 28.24
N THR A 395 4.64 3.10 28.98
CA THR A 395 5.70 4.04 29.33
C THR A 395 6.52 4.33 28.09
N VAL A 396 6.54 5.59 27.66
CA VAL A 396 7.33 6.01 26.51
C VAL A 396 8.82 5.98 26.87
N VAL A 397 9.59 5.30 26.02
CA VAL A 397 11.04 5.08 26.13
C VAL A 397 11.78 6.03 25.20
N HIS A 398 11.27 6.21 23.98
CA HIS A 398 11.88 7.08 22.98
C HIS A 398 10.84 7.64 22.02
N SER A 399 11.15 8.76 21.37
CA SER A 399 10.26 9.46 20.45
C SER A 399 11.05 10.06 19.28
N LEU A 400 10.48 9.99 18.08
CA LEU A 400 10.99 10.61 16.86
C LEU A 400 9.86 11.40 16.20
N TYR A 401 10.06 12.71 16.08
CA TYR A 401 9.14 13.62 15.42
C TYR A 401 9.37 13.60 13.91
N ALA A 402 8.30 13.54 13.11
CA ALA A 402 8.43 13.44 11.65
C ALA A 402 9.23 14.59 11.03
N ASN A 403 9.00 15.83 11.47
CA ASN A 403 9.74 16.99 10.94
C ASN A 403 11.24 16.92 11.29
N ALA A 404 11.58 16.48 12.50
CA ALA A 404 12.99 16.31 12.89
C ALA A 404 13.69 15.24 12.05
N MET A 405 12.94 14.20 11.64
CA MET A 405 13.44 13.17 10.73
C MET A 405 13.70 13.72 9.33
N LEU A 406 12.75 14.47 8.76
CA LEU A 406 12.88 15.13 7.46
C LEU A 406 14.06 16.12 7.45
N ASP A 407 14.15 17.00 8.46
CA ASP A 407 15.23 17.98 8.59
C ASP A 407 16.63 17.33 8.74
N SER A 408 16.68 16.13 9.34
CA SER A 408 17.94 15.39 9.52
C SER A 408 18.42 14.72 8.23
N ALA A 409 17.48 14.31 7.37
CA ALA A 409 17.79 13.76 6.06
C ALA A 409 18.26 14.85 5.10
N ASP A 410 17.63 16.03 5.11
CA ASP A 410 18.06 17.20 4.33
C ASP A 410 19.53 17.56 4.57
N LYS A 411 20.02 17.40 5.80
CA LYS A 411 21.44 17.62 6.13
C LYS A 411 22.36 16.52 5.60
N LYS A 412 21.91 15.26 5.57
CA LYS A 412 22.69 14.11 5.09
C LYS A 412 22.69 13.95 3.57
N ILE A 413 21.70 14.47 2.86
CA ILE A 413 21.64 14.49 1.39
C ILE A 413 22.80 15.29 0.77
N THR A 414 23.47 16.15 1.56
CA THR A 414 24.72 16.81 1.15
C THR A 414 25.94 15.86 1.09
N SER A 415 25.80 14.64 1.58
CA SER A 415 26.73 13.52 1.41
C SER A 415 26.11 12.47 0.47
N ASN A 416 26.91 11.57 -0.12
CA ASN A 416 26.56 10.65 -1.22
C ASN A 416 25.37 9.66 -1.01
N PHE A 417 24.45 9.91 -0.07
CA PHE A 417 23.28 9.08 0.22
C PHE A 417 22.03 9.56 -0.52
N SER A 418 21.15 8.63 -0.89
CA SER A 418 19.80 8.98 -1.33
C SER A 418 18.93 9.44 -0.15
N VAL A 419 17.84 10.15 -0.45
CA VAL A 419 16.86 10.61 0.57
C VAL A 419 16.27 9.43 1.34
N GLU A 420 15.98 8.34 0.64
CA GLU A 420 15.43 7.10 1.19
C GLU A 420 16.41 6.41 2.14
N GLU A 421 17.70 6.37 1.77
CA GLU A 421 18.76 5.82 2.62
C GLU A 421 18.91 6.63 3.91
N ALA A 422 18.92 7.97 3.80
CA ALA A 422 19.02 8.85 4.96
C ALA A 422 17.84 8.70 5.93
N HIS A 423 16.62 8.59 5.41
CA HIS A 423 15.42 8.32 6.22
C HIS A 423 15.46 6.93 6.86
N GLY A 424 15.85 5.89 6.12
CA GLY A 424 16.01 4.53 6.64
C GLY A 424 17.01 4.45 7.80
N GLU A 425 18.18 5.09 7.66
CA GLU A 425 19.19 5.15 8.71
C GLU A 425 18.71 5.90 9.96
N ALA A 426 18.04 7.05 9.78
CA ALA A 426 17.52 7.83 10.91
C ALA A 426 16.50 7.04 11.71
N TYR A 427 15.60 6.31 11.03
CA TYR A 427 14.60 5.48 11.67
C TYR A 427 15.23 4.24 12.33
N LEU A 428 16.21 3.59 11.68
CA LEU A 428 16.94 2.48 12.27
C LEU A 428 17.63 2.90 13.56
N LYS A 429 18.32 4.05 13.55
CA LYS A 429 18.96 4.61 14.73
C LYS A 429 17.98 4.87 15.86
N PHE A 430 16.80 5.41 15.54
CA PHE A 430 15.73 5.60 16.52
C PHE A 430 15.31 4.27 17.17
N LEU A 431 15.14 3.19 16.40
CA LEU A 431 14.81 1.88 16.94
C LEU A 431 15.93 1.31 17.83
N GLU A 432 17.19 1.42 17.38
CA GLU A 432 18.37 0.94 18.13
C GLU A 432 18.57 1.72 19.44
N ASP A 433 18.45 3.04 19.41
CA ASP A 433 18.55 3.90 20.59
C ASP A 433 17.41 3.58 21.58
N GLY A 434 16.19 3.37 21.08
CA GLY A 434 15.05 2.97 21.89
C GLY A 434 15.25 1.62 22.59
N LEU A 435 15.80 0.62 21.88
CA LEU A 435 16.19 -0.67 22.47
C LEU A 435 17.27 -0.49 23.54
N ALA A 436 18.31 0.29 23.25
CA ALA A 436 19.40 0.54 24.20
C ALA A 436 18.93 1.25 25.48
N ILE A 437 17.88 2.07 25.41
CA ILE A 437 17.25 2.69 26.58
C ILE A 437 16.34 1.68 27.30
N ALA A 438 15.57 0.89 26.56
CA ALA A 438 14.69 -0.14 27.14
C ALA A 438 15.48 -1.21 27.90
N ASP A 439 16.60 -1.68 27.34
CA ASP A 439 17.47 -2.71 27.92
C ASP A 439 18.20 -2.24 29.21
N LYS A 440 18.22 -0.93 29.49
CA LYS A 440 18.82 -0.35 30.70
C LYS A 440 17.84 -0.15 31.86
N LYS A 441 16.53 -0.31 31.61
CA LYS A 441 15.48 -0.23 32.63
C LYS A 441 15.16 -1.62 33.15
#